data_AF-A0A7V9RFB0-F1
#
_entry.id   AF-A0A7V9RFB0-F1
#
_cell.length_a   1.000
_cell.length_b   1.000
_cell.length_c   1.000
_cell.angle_alpha   90.00
_cell.angle_beta   90.00
_cell.angle_gamma   90.00
#
_symmetry.space_group_name_H-M   'P 1'
#
loop_
_entity.id
_entity.type
_entity.pdbx_description
1 polymer ?
#
loop_
_entity_poly.entity_id
_entity_poly.type
_entity_poly.pdbx_seq_one_letter_code
_entity_poly.pdbx_strand_id
1 'polypeptide(L)'
;MSIRRGWLLMIAACGTDPGEPPPGPDPSIEGTPVSTFESTSCSTADVLALSIQIAEEVNCMLPGQLVEFEEGNGIVFAGGAVLPYLGEGARDDLYAAAAANPGVDVEVTSAFRTVVQQYLLRRWFELGRCGITAAAEPGQSNHETGRALDVSNFAAWVGTFADHGWDHSVPGDPVHFDHLASADIRGADVLAFQRLWNRNAPDDTIDEDGNFGPATADRVKLAPAEGFGIGGCLD
;
A
#
# COMPACT_ATOMS: atom_id res chain seq x y z
N MET A 1 75.80 13.32 -40.06
CA MET A 1 75.31 12.24 -39.19
C MET A 1 74.28 12.82 -38.23
N SER A 2 73.07 12.27 -38.27
CA SER A 2 71.84 12.74 -37.65
C SER A 2 71.71 12.22 -36.22
N ILE A 3 71.32 13.07 -35.26
CA ILE A 3 70.81 12.61 -33.97
C ILE A 3 69.50 13.35 -33.68
N ARG A 4 68.46 12.55 -33.46
CA ARG A 4 67.03 12.87 -33.46
C ARG A 4 66.60 13.56 -32.16
N ARG A 5 65.68 14.53 -32.29
CA ARG A 5 64.87 15.07 -31.19
C ARG A 5 63.85 14.02 -30.74
N GLY A 6 63.93 13.58 -29.48
CA GLY A 6 62.91 12.75 -28.84
C GLY A 6 61.75 13.60 -28.33
N TRP A 7 60.54 13.21 -28.71
CA TRP A 7 59.29 13.75 -28.19
C TRP A 7 58.91 12.97 -26.92
N LEU A 8 58.62 13.66 -25.81
CA LEU A 8 57.96 13.06 -24.66
C LEU A 8 56.45 12.94 -24.94
N LEU A 9 55.93 11.71 -24.95
CA LEU A 9 54.50 11.43 -24.86
C LEU A 9 54.08 11.52 -23.39
N MET A 10 53.08 12.35 -23.09
CA MET A 10 52.32 12.29 -21.83
C MET A 10 51.30 11.16 -21.96
N ILE A 11 51.42 10.12 -21.14
CA ILE A 11 50.41 9.06 -21.01
C ILE A 11 49.37 9.55 -20.01
N ALA A 12 48.15 9.83 -20.48
CA ALA A 12 46.99 10.01 -19.63
C ALA A 12 46.64 8.67 -18.98
N ALA A 13 46.76 8.59 -17.65
CA ALA A 13 46.28 7.45 -16.88
C ALA A 13 44.75 7.55 -16.76
N CYS A 14 44.02 6.63 -17.38
CA CYS A 14 42.61 6.42 -17.08
C CYS A 14 42.51 5.80 -15.69
N GLY A 15 42.08 6.58 -14.69
CA GLY A 15 41.63 6.04 -13.42
C GLY A 15 40.39 5.19 -13.66
N THR A 16 40.49 3.89 -13.41
CA THR A 16 39.33 3.01 -13.30
C THR A 16 38.56 3.41 -12.05
N ASP A 17 37.35 3.92 -12.26
CA ASP A 17 36.32 4.06 -11.23
C ASP A 17 36.22 2.71 -10.48
N PRO A 18 36.31 2.66 -9.14
CA PRO A 18 36.04 1.42 -8.42
C PRO A 18 34.57 1.08 -8.64
N GLY A 19 34.32 0.18 -9.60
CA GLY A 19 33.00 -0.30 -9.94
C GLY A 19 32.26 -0.72 -8.67
N GLU A 20 31.02 -0.25 -8.59
CA GLU A 20 30.05 -0.62 -7.57
C GLU A 20 30.05 -2.17 -7.44
N PRO A 21 30.14 -2.72 -6.22
CA PRO A 21 30.14 -4.16 -6.04
C PRO A 21 28.89 -4.75 -6.69
N PRO A 22 28.99 -5.93 -7.33
CA PRO A 22 27.83 -6.57 -7.93
C PRO A 22 26.73 -6.71 -6.87
N PRO A 23 25.45 -6.52 -7.24
CA PRO A 23 24.35 -6.71 -6.31
C PRO A 23 24.49 -8.10 -5.68
N GLY A 24 24.33 -8.14 -4.35
CA GLY A 24 24.26 -9.40 -3.62
C GLY A 24 23.14 -10.29 -4.17
N PRO A 25 23.12 -11.59 -3.82
CA PRO A 25 21.97 -12.41 -4.15
C PRO A 25 20.71 -11.77 -3.56
N ASP A 26 19.62 -11.72 -4.35
CA ASP A 26 18.34 -11.27 -3.84
C ASP A 26 17.98 -12.07 -2.58
N PRO A 27 17.50 -11.42 -1.51
CA PRO A 27 17.08 -12.14 -0.31
C PRO A 27 16.00 -13.15 -0.69
N SER A 28 16.29 -14.42 -0.42
CA SER A 28 15.37 -15.52 -0.72
C SER A 28 14.28 -15.58 0.35
N ILE A 29 13.25 -14.75 0.23
CA ILE A 29 12.01 -14.92 0.99
C ILE A 29 11.12 -15.92 0.24
N GLU A 30 10.68 -16.99 0.93
CA GLU A 30 9.77 -17.97 0.35
C GLU A 30 8.38 -17.36 0.10
N GLY A 31 7.78 -17.65 -1.05
CA GLY A 31 6.44 -17.21 -1.43
C GLY A 31 6.38 -16.70 -2.88
N THR A 32 5.20 -16.32 -3.34
CA THR A 32 5.01 -15.70 -4.65
C THR A 32 5.33 -14.21 -4.53
N PRO A 33 6.34 -13.67 -5.23
CA PRO A 33 6.64 -12.24 -5.15
C PRO A 33 5.45 -11.40 -5.61
N VAL A 34 5.12 -10.32 -4.89
CA VAL A 34 4.05 -9.36 -5.24
C VAL A 34 4.16 -8.90 -6.70
N SER A 35 5.39 -8.69 -7.20
CA SER A 35 5.65 -8.28 -8.58
C SER A 35 5.10 -9.24 -9.64
N THR A 36 4.88 -10.52 -9.29
CA THR A 36 4.20 -11.50 -10.16
C THR A 36 2.85 -10.99 -10.63
N PHE A 37 2.09 -10.28 -9.78
CA PHE A 37 0.73 -9.84 -10.05
C PHE A 37 0.65 -8.56 -10.88
N GLU A 38 1.77 -7.86 -11.11
CA GLU A 38 1.84 -6.68 -11.98
C GLU A 38 1.36 -6.97 -13.41
N SER A 39 1.54 -8.21 -13.89
CA SER A 39 1.21 -8.63 -15.25
C SER A 39 0.24 -9.82 -15.33
N THR A 40 0.07 -10.57 -14.25
CA THR A 40 -0.71 -11.82 -14.25
C THR A 40 -2.13 -11.68 -13.71
N SER A 41 -2.43 -10.59 -13.00
CA SER A 41 -3.74 -10.35 -12.39
C SER A 41 -4.18 -8.88 -12.47
N CYS A 42 -5.40 -8.62 -11.98
CA CYS A 42 -6.05 -7.32 -11.81
C CYS A 42 -6.83 -7.26 -10.48
N SER A 43 -6.45 -8.08 -9.49
CA SER A 43 -7.15 -8.18 -8.19
C SER A 43 -6.18 -7.92 -7.04
N THR A 44 -6.48 -6.97 -6.17
CA THR A 44 -5.70 -6.77 -4.94
C THR A 44 -5.92 -7.88 -3.91
N ALA A 45 -6.85 -8.81 -4.16
CA ALA A 45 -7.03 -10.01 -3.33
C ALA A 45 -5.79 -10.91 -3.35
N ASP A 46 -4.96 -10.84 -4.40
CA ASP A 46 -3.74 -11.65 -4.54
C ASP A 46 -2.73 -11.39 -3.41
N VAL A 47 -2.77 -10.20 -2.80
CA VAL A 47 -1.88 -9.79 -1.69
C VAL A 47 -2.64 -9.59 -0.39
N LEU A 48 -3.87 -10.11 -0.27
CA LEU A 48 -4.71 -9.90 0.91
C LEU A 48 -4.08 -10.48 2.17
N ALA A 49 -3.45 -11.66 2.09
CA ALA A 49 -2.79 -12.29 3.23
C ALA A 49 -1.64 -11.44 3.77
N LEU A 50 -0.75 -10.96 2.88
CA LEU A 50 0.29 -10.00 3.26
C LEU A 50 -0.31 -8.69 3.82
N SER A 51 -1.40 -8.21 3.25
CA SER A 51 -2.05 -6.98 3.69
C SER A 51 -2.66 -7.10 5.10
N ILE A 52 -3.18 -8.27 5.46
CA ILE A 52 -3.65 -8.55 6.82
C ILE A 52 -2.47 -8.46 7.80
N GLN A 53 -1.32 -9.06 7.50
CA GLN A 53 -0.14 -8.96 8.36
C GLN A 53 0.34 -7.51 8.54
N ILE A 54 0.31 -6.71 7.47
CA ILE A 54 0.64 -5.28 7.56
C ILE A 54 -0.36 -4.55 8.46
N ALA A 55 -1.67 -4.79 8.30
CA ALA A 55 -2.69 -4.18 9.15
C ALA A 55 -2.56 -4.59 10.63
N GLU A 56 -2.22 -5.85 10.90
CA GLU A 56 -1.92 -6.34 12.26
C GLU A 56 -0.72 -5.60 12.86
N GLU A 57 0.37 -5.46 12.11
CA GLU A 57 1.56 -4.72 12.57
C GLU A 57 1.24 -3.23 12.80
N VAL A 58 0.39 -2.60 11.95
CA VAL A 58 -0.14 -1.25 12.19
C VAL A 58 -0.90 -1.19 13.52
N ASN A 59 -1.79 -2.14 13.80
CA ASN A 59 -2.55 -2.16 15.05
C ASN A 59 -1.64 -2.34 16.28
N CYS A 60 -0.51 -3.04 16.14
CA CYS A 60 0.48 -3.16 17.20
C CYS A 60 1.31 -1.88 17.40
N MET A 61 1.57 -1.14 16.33
CA MET A 61 2.23 0.18 16.40
C MET A 61 1.31 1.26 16.95
N LEU A 62 0.04 1.23 16.56
CA LEU A 62 -0.97 2.27 16.82
C LEU A 62 -2.29 1.64 17.32
N PRO A 63 -2.31 1.08 18.56
CA PRO A 63 -3.49 0.42 19.08
C PRO A 63 -4.73 1.32 19.03
N GLY A 64 -5.81 0.81 18.44
CA GLY A 64 -7.10 1.51 18.33
C GLY A 64 -7.21 2.55 17.21
N GLN A 65 -6.13 2.82 16.46
CA GLN A 65 -6.20 3.74 15.31
C GLN A 65 -6.72 3.07 14.03
N LEU A 66 -6.66 1.75 13.97
CA LEU A 66 -7.15 0.94 12.86
C LEU A 66 -7.92 -0.24 13.44
N VAL A 67 -9.25 -0.19 13.34
CA VAL A 67 -10.17 -1.17 13.93
C VAL A 67 -10.95 -1.90 12.84
N GLU A 68 -11.26 -3.15 13.10
CA GLU A 68 -12.04 -3.98 12.18
C GLU A 68 -13.52 -3.56 12.16
N PHE A 69 -14.16 -3.75 11.02
CA PHE A 69 -15.61 -3.67 10.85
C PHE A 69 -16.13 -4.89 10.08
N GLU A 70 -17.30 -5.40 10.45
CA GLU A 70 -17.86 -6.61 9.85
C GLU A 70 -19.02 -6.31 8.87
N GLU A 71 -19.30 -7.28 7.99
CA GLU A 71 -20.56 -7.32 7.24
C GLU A 71 -21.78 -7.46 8.17
N GLY A 72 -22.96 -7.13 7.64
CA GLY A 72 -24.23 -7.17 8.36
C GLY A 72 -24.70 -5.78 8.78
N ASN A 73 -25.90 -5.72 9.36
CA ASN A 73 -26.56 -4.46 9.75
C ASN A 73 -26.60 -3.41 8.62
N GLY A 74 -26.79 -3.86 7.38
CA GLY A 74 -26.82 -2.98 6.21
C GLY A 74 -25.46 -2.73 5.56
N ILE A 75 -24.41 -3.49 5.89
CA ILE A 75 -23.10 -3.44 5.22
C ILE A 75 -22.84 -4.76 4.51
N VAL A 76 -22.40 -4.69 3.26
CA VAL A 76 -22.04 -5.84 2.42
C VAL A 76 -20.71 -5.56 1.73
N PHE A 77 -19.81 -6.55 1.69
CA PHE A 77 -18.56 -6.45 0.96
C PHE A 77 -18.76 -6.86 -0.50
N ALA A 78 -18.72 -5.87 -1.38
CA ALA A 78 -18.88 -6.02 -2.83
C ALA A 78 -17.54 -6.38 -3.52
N GLY A 79 -16.71 -7.22 -2.88
CA GLY A 79 -15.44 -7.69 -3.44
C GLY A 79 -14.60 -8.49 -2.44
N GLY A 80 -13.86 -9.48 -2.94
CA GLY A 80 -13.01 -10.34 -2.09
C GLY A 80 -11.69 -9.70 -1.64
N ALA A 81 -11.44 -8.43 -1.99
CA ALA A 81 -10.22 -7.71 -1.65
C ALA A 81 -10.43 -6.63 -0.58
N VAL A 82 -11.66 -6.49 -0.05
CA VAL A 82 -11.96 -5.56 1.04
C VAL A 82 -11.13 -5.96 2.26
N LEU A 83 -10.25 -5.08 2.69
CA LEU A 83 -9.51 -5.20 3.93
C LEU A 83 -10.28 -4.37 4.98
N PRO A 84 -11.04 -5.01 5.88
CA PRO A 84 -12.17 -4.39 6.53
C PRO A 84 -11.76 -3.63 7.80
N TYR A 85 -10.86 -2.68 7.62
CA TYR A 85 -10.39 -1.81 8.68
C TYR A 85 -10.69 -0.35 8.38
N LEU A 86 -11.00 0.41 9.43
CA LEU A 86 -11.19 1.85 9.42
C LEU A 86 -10.67 2.45 10.73
N GLY A 87 -10.47 3.76 10.78
CA GLY A 87 -10.34 4.47 12.05
C GLY A 87 -11.62 4.35 12.87
N GLU A 88 -11.50 4.32 14.20
CA GLU A 88 -12.63 4.02 15.09
C GLU A 88 -13.85 4.90 14.84
N GLY A 89 -13.67 6.23 14.73
CA GLY A 89 -14.77 7.15 14.41
C GLY A 89 -15.40 6.89 13.05
N ALA A 90 -14.59 6.57 12.02
CA ALA A 90 -15.09 6.26 10.69
C ALA A 90 -15.94 4.97 10.72
N ARG A 91 -15.50 3.93 11.41
CA ARG A 91 -16.30 2.71 11.59
C ARG A 91 -17.64 3.02 12.26
N ASP A 92 -17.61 3.76 13.36
CA ASP A 92 -18.82 4.04 14.13
C ASP A 92 -19.83 4.85 13.32
N ASP A 93 -19.36 5.83 12.55
CA ASP A 93 -20.21 6.62 11.67
C ASP A 93 -20.67 5.85 10.42
N LEU A 94 -19.89 4.90 9.90
CA LEU A 94 -20.36 3.94 8.89
C LEU A 94 -21.54 3.13 9.41
N TYR A 95 -21.43 2.58 10.62
CA TYR A 95 -22.53 1.81 11.24
C TYR A 95 -23.76 2.69 11.50
N ALA A 96 -23.56 3.92 11.97
CA ALA A 96 -24.66 4.86 12.20
C ALA A 96 -25.37 5.22 10.88
N ALA A 97 -24.62 5.45 9.80
CA ALA A 97 -25.17 5.73 8.49
C ALA A 97 -25.99 4.54 7.94
N ALA A 98 -25.46 3.33 8.03
CA ALA A 98 -26.17 2.12 7.60
C ALA A 98 -27.49 1.94 8.39
N ALA A 99 -27.45 2.17 9.71
CA ALA A 99 -28.65 2.09 10.56
C ALA A 99 -29.69 3.19 10.25
N ALA A 100 -29.25 4.36 9.77
CA ALA A 100 -30.13 5.48 9.41
C ALA A 100 -30.88 5.27 8.08
N ASN A 101 -30.45 4.32 7.25
CA ASN A 101 -31.07 4.01 5.95
C ASN A 101 -31.45 2.52 5.84
N PRO A 102 -32.38 2.04 6.69
CA PRO A 102 -32.72 0.62 6.74
C PRO A 102 -33.34 0.14 5.42
N GLY A 103 -32.88 -1.02 4.95
CA GLY A 103 -33.38 -1.64 3.71
C GLY A 103 -32.61 -1.26 2.44
N VAL A 104 -31.57 -0.44 2.57
CA VAL A 104 -30.54 -0.23 1.55
C VAL A 104 -29.22 -0.69 2.14
N ASP A 105 -28.51 -1.58 1.45
CA ASP A 105 -27.18 -2.03 1.89
C ASP A 105 -26.09 -1.05 1.39
N VAL A 106 -25.08 -0.80 2.22
CA VAL A 106 -23.83 -0.15 1.80
C VAL A 106 -22.98 -1.22 1.11
N GLU A 107 -22.78 -1.08 -0.19
CA GLU A 107 -21.96 -2.01 -0.97
C GLU A 107 -20.50 -1.54 -0.98
N VAL A 108 -19.72 -1.98 0.01
CA VAL A 108 -18.33 -1.57 0.18
C VAL A 108 -17.42 -2.34 -0.78
N THR A 109 -16.71 -1.62 -1.65
CA THR A 109 -15.74 -2.20 -2.58
C THR A 109 -14.30 -2.06 -2.12
N SER A 110 -14.00 -1.08 -1.27
CA SER A 110 -12.66 -0.83 -0.71
C SER A 110 -12.79 -0.06 0.61
N ALA A 111 -11.89 -0.32 1.55
CA ALA A 111 -11.78 0.42 2.81
C ALA A 111 -10.29 0.75 3.04
N PHE A 112 -9.69 0.37 4.18
CA PHE A 112 -8.24 0.43 4.30
C PHE A 112 -7.56 -0.33 3.15
N ARG A 113 -6.56 0.28 2.52
CA ARG A 113 -5.67 -0.40 1.56
C ARG A 113 -4.25 -0.25 2.06
N THR A 114 -3.50 -1.33 2.09
CA THR A 114 -2.08 -1.27 2.45
C THR A 114 -1.23 -0.81 1.27
N VAL A 115 0.00 -0.41 1.58
CA VAL A 115 1.03 -0.05 0.60
C VAL A 115 1.24 -1.10 -0.49
N VAL A 116 1.05 -2.40 -0.20
CA VAL A 116 1.20 -3.47 -1.20
C VAL A 116 -0.01 -3.60 -2.13
N GLN A 117 -1.22 -3.34 -1.63
CA GLN A 117 -2.40 -3.23 -2.49
C GLN A 117 -2.32 -1.98 -3.35
N GLN A 118 -1.91 -0.85 -2.76
CA GLN A 118 -1.74 0.41 -3.49
C GLN A 118 -0.63 0.32 -4.54
N TYR A 119 0.46 -0.41 -4.25
CA TYR A 119 1.52 -0.72 -5.21
C TYR A 119 0.96 -1.38 -6.47
N LEU A 120 0.15 -2.45 -6.33
CA LEU A 120 -0.43 -3.14 -7.48
C LEU A 120 -1.37 -2.24 -8.28
N LEU A 121 -2.25 -1.48 -7.61
CA LEU A 121 -3.13 -0.51 -8.29
C LEU A 121 -2.33 0.53 -9.08
N ARG A 122 -1.28 1.07 -8.46
CA ARG A 122 -0.39 2.03 -9.12
C ARG A 122 0.31 1.42 -10.32
N ARG A 123 0.84 0.19 -10.20
CA ARG A 123 1.50 -0.50 -11.31
C ARG A 123 0.55 -0.81 -12.46
N TRP A 124 -0.66 -1.28 -12.17
CA TRP A 124 -1.65 -1.52 -13.22
C TRP A 124 -2.05 -0.23 -13.94
N PHE A 125 -2.19 0.89 -13.21
CA PHE A 125 -2.38 2.21 -13.82
C PHE A 125 -1.23 2.59 -14.76
N GLU A 126 0.03 2.50 -14.29
CA GLU A 126 1.22 2.85 -15.08
C GLU A 126 1.38 1.97 -16.34
N LEU A 127 0.97 0.71 -16.25
CA LEU A 127 1.00 -0.25 -17.36
C LEU A 127 -0.23 -0.15 -18.28
N GLY A 128 -1.22 0.71 -17.97
CA GLY A 128 -2.47 0.83 -18.72
C GLY A 128 -3.34 -0.43 -18.65
N ARG A 129 -3.28 -1.18 -17.54
CA ARG A 129 -4.02 -2.42 -17.30
C ARG A 129 -5.22 -2.18 -16.40
N CYS A 130 -6.12 -3.17 -16.38
CA CYS A 130 -7.22 -3.28 -15.41
C CYS A 130 -8.24 -2.11 -15.42
N GLY A 131 -8.22 -1.26 -16.46
CA GLY A 131 -9.15 -0.14 -16.60
C GLY A 131 -8.94 0.99 -15.58
N ILE A 132 -7.80 1.02 -14.88
CA ILE A 132 -7.53 2.03 -13.87
C ILE A 132 -7.17 3.35 -14.56
N THR A 133 -7.95 4.40 -14.29
CA THR A 133 -7.80 5.74 -14.89
C THR A 133 -7.00 6.70 -14.02
N ALA A 134 -6.89 6.41 -12.72
CA ALA A 134 -6.07 7.13 -11.78
C ALA A 134 -5.70 6.21 -10.61
N ALA A 135 -4.47 6.35 -10.10
CA ALA A 135 -4.02 5.71 -8.87
C ALA A 135 -2.96 6.59 -8.20
N ALA A 136 -3.15 6.88 -6.91
CA ALA A 136 -2.15 7.57 -6.10
C ALA A 136 -0.85 6.77 -6.02
N GLU A 137 0.26 7.47 -5.79
CA GLU A 137 1.52 6.81 -5.42
C GLU A 137 1.34 6.07 -4.08
N PRO A 138 1.97 4.90 -3.89
CA PRO A 138 1.96 4.24 -2.59
C PRO A 138 2.56 5.13 -1.50
N GLY A 139 2.01 5.03 -0.30
CA GLY A 139 2.23 5.93 0.83
C GLY A 139 1.47 7.25 0.74
N GLN A 140 0.65 7.48 -0.30
CA GLN A 140 -0.08 8.74 -0.51
C GLN A 140 -1.59 8.58 -0.68
N SER A 141 -2.11 7.36 -0.81
CA SER A 141 -3.56 7.13 -0.97
C SER A 141 -4.31 7.47 0.31
N ASN A 142 -5.53 8.01 0.19
CA ASN A 142 -6.42 8.20 1.35
C ASN A 142 -6.81 6.86 1.99
N HIS A 143 -6.87 5.77 1.21
CA HIS A 143 -7.14 4.43 1.74
C HIS A 143 -6.03 3.90 2.65
N GLU A 144 -4.77 4.33 2.47
CA GLU A 144 -3.64 3.96 3.33
C GLU A 144 -3.69 4.67 4.70
N THR A 145 -4.69 5.51 4.92
CA THR A 145 -4.84 6.29 6.15
C THR A 145 -5.96 5.79 7.06
N GLY A 146 -6.67 4.73 6.67
CA GLY A 146 -7.76 4.13 7.47
C GLY A 146 -9.05 4.95 7.51
N ARG A 147 -9.18 6.00 6.72
CA ARG A 147 -10.35 6.92 6.75
C ARG A 147 -11.06 7.05 5.41
N ALA A 148 -10.70 6.26 4.42
CA ALA A 148 -11.39 6.22 3.15
C ALA A 148 -12.22 4.95 2.98
N LEU A 149 -13.33 5.08 2.26
CA LEU A 149 -14.26 4.02 1.90
C LEU A 149 -14.72 4.21 0.46
N ASP A 150 -14.67 3.16 -0.36
CA ASP A 150 -15.31 3.13 -1.67
C ASP A 150 -16.61 2.34 -1.60
N VAL A 151 -17.69 2.92 -2.13
CA VAL A 151 -19.02 2.32 -2.15
C VAL A 151 -19.57 2.25 -3.58
N SER A 152 -19.89 1.07 -4.09
CA SER A 152 -20.34 0.92 -5.50
C SER A 152 -21.69 1.57 -5.76
N ASN A 153 -22.59 1.54 -4.77
CA ASN A 153 -23.89 2.21 -4.82
C ASN A 153 -23.88 3.63 -4.21
N PHE A 154 -22.75 4.34 -4.32
CA PHE A 154 -22.49 5.66 -3.71
C PHE A 154 -23.66 6.65 -3.84
N ALA A 155 -24.34 6.68 -4.98
CA ALA A 155 -25.40 7.66 -5.26
C ALA A 155 -26.56 7.57 -4.26
N ALA A 156 -26.82 6.39 -3.69
CA ALA A 156 -27.82 6.20 -2.64
C ALA A 156 -27.34 6.67 -1.26
N TRP A 157 -26.03 6.83 -1.08
CA TRP A 157 -25.39 7.06 0.21
C TRP A 157 -24.87 8.48 0.41
N VAL A 158 -24.63 9.27 -0.67
CA VAL A 158 -24.04 10.63 -0.57
C VAL A 158 -24.67 11.48 0.53
N GLY A 159 -26.01 11.56 0.59
CA GLY A 159 -26.71 12.37 1.60
C GLY A 159 -26.53 11.83 3.02
N THR A 160 -26.82 10.55 3.22
CA THR A 160 -26.71 9.91 4.55
C THR A 160 -25.27 9.93 5.06
N PHE A 161 -24.30 9.65 4.21
CA PHE A 161 -22.88 9.69 4.58
C PHE A 161 -22.44 11.11 4.98
N ALA A 162 -22.88 12.14 4.26
CA ALA A 162 -22.61 13.53 4.64
C ALA A 162 -23.22 13.90 6.01
N ASP A 163 -24.43 13.43 6.32
CA ASP A 163 -25.06 13.63 7.64
C ASP A 163 -24.30 12.91 8.78
N HIS A 164 -23.46 11.92 8.42
CA HIS A 164 -22.62 11.12 9.30
C HIS A 164 -21.11 11.40 9.11
N GLY A 165 -20.74 12.61 8.71
CA GLY A 165 -19.34 13.07 8.77
C GLY A 165 -18.42 12.59 7.65
N TRP A 166 -18.95 11.90 6.64
CA TRP A 166 -18.20 11.51 5.45
C TRP A 166 -18.21 12.60 4.39
N ASP A 167 -17.03 12.94 3.91
CA ASP A 167 -16.82 13.86 2.80
C ASP A 167 -16.86 13.11 1.46
N HIS A 168 -17.50 13.73 0.46
CA HIS A 168 -17.64 13.20 -0.89
C HIS A 168 -17.08 14.19 -1.94
N SER A 169 -15.93 14.79 -1.65
CA SER A 169 -15.39 15.89 -2.47
C SER A 169 -14.23 15.51 -3.40
N VAL A 170 -13.79 14.24 -3.41
CA VAL A 170 -12.66 13.78 -4.24
C VAL A 170 -13.03 13.88 -5.74
N PRO A 171 -12.37 14.77 -6.51
CA PRO A 171 -12.78 15.01 -7.89
C PRO A 171 -12.52 13.83 -8.81
N GLY A 172 -13.55 13.42 -9.56
CA GLY A 172 -13.43 12.35 -10.55
C GLY A 172 -13.49 10.94 -9.97
N ASP A 173 -13.71 10.80 -8.65
CA ASP A 173 -13.85 9.52 -7.97
C ASP A 173 -15.17 9.46 -7.20
N PRO A 174 -16.30 9.23 -7.89
CA PRO A 174 -17.62 9.33 -7.27
C PRO A 174 -17.92 8.20 -6.28
N VAL A 175 -17.14 7.11 -6.25
CA VAL A 175 -17.35 6.04 -5.27
C VAL A 175 -16.67 6.31 -3.93
N HIS A 176 -15.74 7.27 -3.89
CA HIS A 176 -14.84 7.54 -2.78
C HIS A 176 -15.46 8.46 -1.72
N PHE A 177 -15.37 8.05 -0.46
CA PHE A 177 -15.72 8.86 0.71
C PHE A 177 -14.55 8.95 1.69
N ASP A 178 -14.33 10.13 2.27
CA ASP A 178 -13.33 10.36 3.32
C ASP A 178 -13.97 10.76 4.65
N HIS A 179 -13.63 10.06 5.74
CA HIS A 179 -14.01 10.47 7.09
C HIS A 179 -12.93 11.40 7.70
N LEU A 180 -13.00 12.69 7.35
CA LEU A 180 -11.94 13.66 7.66
C LEU A 180 -11.74 13.95 9.17
N ALA A 181 -12.69 13.58 10.01
CA ALA A 181 -12.57 13.69 11.47
C ALA A 181 -11.72 12.57 12.09
N SER A 182 -11.54 11.45 11.38
CA SER A 182 -10.63 10.37 11.81
C SER A 182 -9.16 10.79 11.66
N ALA A 183 -8.29 10.19 12.47
CA ALA A 183 -6.86 10.43 12.40
C ALA A 183 -6.27 10.08 11.02
N ASP A 184 -5.28 10.88 10.59
CA ASP A 184 -4.46 10.60 9.42
C ASP A 184 -3.27 9.72 9.82
N ILE A 185 -3.35 8.41 9.59
CA ILE A 185 -2.23 7.50 9.88
C ILE A 185 -1.34 7.21 8.65
N ARG A 186 -1.34 8.09 7.64
CA ARG A 186 -0.53 7.90 6.42
C ARG A 186 0.92 7.51 6.75
N GLY A 187 1.41 6.46 6.09
CA GLY A 187 2.76 5.94 6.28
C GLY A 187 2.90 4.95 7.42
N ALA A 188 1.88 4.76 8.27
CA ALA A 188 1.91 3.72 9.30
C ALA A 188 1.99 2.31 8.68
N ASP A 189 1.29 2.09 7.58
CA ASP A 189 1.31 0.84 6.82
C ASP A 189 2.63 0.61 6.08
N VAL A 190 3.25 1.67 5.57
CA VAL A 190 4.60 1.66 5.01
C VAL A 190 5.61 1.25 6.10
N LEU A 191 5.54 1.88 7.28
CA LEU A 191 6.41 1.55 8.40
C LEU A 191 6.18 0.13 8.90
N ALA A 192 4.94 -0.32 8.98
CA ALA A 192 4.59 -1.70 9.31
C ALA A 192 5.20 -2.69 8.31
N PHE A 193 5.12 -2.42 7.00
CA PHE A 193 5.79 -3.21 5.98
C PHE A 193 7.31 -3.24 6.16
N GLN A 194 7.95 -2.10 6.42
CA GLN A 194 9.40 -2.00 6.63
C GLN A 194 9.86 -2.87 7.82
N ARG A 195 9.13 -2.81 8.95
CA ARG A 195 9.39 -3.66 10.13
C ARG A 195 9.25 -5.14 9.82
N LEU A 196 8.16 -5.52 9.13
CA LEU A 196 7.92 -6.91 8.70
C LEU A 196 9.03 -7.41 7.77
N TRP A 197 9.44 -6.58 6.80
CA TRP A 197 10.54 -6.90 5.90
C TRP A 197 11.84 -7.15 6.67
N ASN A 198 12.27 -6.20 7.49
CA ASN A 198 13.53 -6.29 8.25
C ASN A 198 13.56 -7.53 9.17
N ARG A 199 12.42 -7.89 9.75
CA ARG A 199 12.26 -9.08 10.59
C ARG A 199 12.48 -10.39 9.82
N ASN A 200 12.13 -10.41 8.53
CA ASN A 200 12.19 -11.60 7.67
C ASN A 200 13.41 -11.62 6.74
N ALA A 201 14.11 -10.49 6.58
CA ALA A 201 15.31 -10.34 5.76
C ALA A 201 16.43 -9.60 6.54
N PRO A 202 16.99 -10.21 7.60
CA PRO A 202 17.96 -9.55 8.48
C PRO A 202 19.27 -9.16 7.78
N ASP A 203 19.59 -9.78 6.63
CA ASP A 203 20.77 -9.47 5.82
C ASP A 203 20.48 -8.43 4.71
N ASP A 204 19.23 -7.96 4.59
CA ASP A 204 18.80 -6.96 3.59
C ASP A 204 17.83 -5.94 4.19
N THR A 205 18.24 -5.27 5.28
CA THR A 205 17.37 -4.31 5.97
C THR A 205 17.21 -3.00 5.20
N ILE A 206 16.04 -2.38 5.33
CA ILE A 206 15.73 -1.03 4.87
C ILE A 206 15.42 -0.10 6.05
N ASP A 207 15.44 1.21 5.81
CA ASP A 207 15.05 2.19 6.83
C ASP A 207 13.59 2.01 7.24
N GLU A 208 13.31 2.07 8.54
CA GLU A 208 11.96 2.04 9.14
C GLU A 208 11.47 3.47 9.40
N ASP A 209 11.23 4.22 8.31
CA ASP A 209 10.93 5.65 8.33
C ASP A 209 9.50 6.02 7.92
N GLY A 210 8.69 5.02 7.52
CA GLY A 210 7.33 5.21 7.03
C GLY A 210 7.23 5.86 5.65
N ASN A 211 8.35 6.02 4.93
CA ASN A 211 8.37 6.61 3.59
C ASN A 211 8.43 5.53 2.50
N PHE A 212 7.59 5.69 1.47
CA PHE A 212 7.63 4.83 0.30
C PHE A 212 8.73 5.28 -0.67
N GLY A 213 9.99 5.03 -0.29
CA GLY A 213 11.17 5.30 -1.11
C GLY A 213 11.52 4.14 -2.05
N PRO A 214 12.53 4.32 -2.93
CA PRO A 214 12.97 3.27 -3.86
C PRO A 214 13.34 1.95 -3.17
N ALA A 215 14.01 2.01 -2.02
CA ALA A 215 14.37 0.82 -1.24
C ALA A 215 13.11 0.05 -0.80
N THR A 216 12.13 0.72 -0.20
CA THR A 216 10.83 0.13 0.16
C THR A 216 10.11 -0.44 -1.06
N ALA A 217 10.09 0.29 -2.17
CA ALA A 217 9.43 -0.15 -3.40
C ALA A 217 10.05 -1.43 -3.98
N ASP A 218 11.37 -1.56 -3.95
CA ASP A 218 12.06 -2.77 -4.41
C ASP A 218 11.75 -3.97 -3.50
N ARG A 219 11.56 -3.74 -2.20
CA ARG A 219 11.21 -4.79 -1.24
C ARG A 219 9.74 -5.19 -1.34
N VAL A 220 8.85 -4.25 -1.60
CA VAL A 220 7.43 -4.58 -1.88
C VAL A 220 7.31 -5.53 -3.07
N LYS A 221 8.10 -5.35 -4.14
CA LYS A 221 8.10 -6.25 -5.31
C LYS A 221 8.48 -7.69 -4.97
N LEU A 222 9.43 -7.85 -4.05
CA LEU A 222 10.00 -9.12 -3.64
C LEU A 222 9.20 -9.80 -2.52
N ALA A 223 8.41 -9.04 -1.77
CA ALA A 223 7.64 -9.56 -0.65
C ALA A 223 6.71 -10.72 -1.08
N PRO A 224 6.53 -11.73 -0.22
CA PRO A 224 5.63 -12.85 -0.49
C PRO A 224 4.19 -12.41 -0.36
N ALA A 225 3.41 -12.54 -1.44
CA ALA A 225 2.01 -12.13 -1.48
C ALA A 225 1.13 -12.89 -0.47
N GLU A 226 1.52 -14.12 -0.15
CA GLU A 226 0.90 -14.96 0.88
C GLU A 226 1.22 -14.52 2.32
N GLY A 227 2.12 -13.54 2.49
CA GLY A 227 2.60 -13.07 3.79
C GLY A 227 3.97 -13.64 4.16
N PHE A 228 4.62 -12.98 5.11
CA PHE A 228 5.91 -13.37 5.64
C PHE A 228 5.78 -14.57 6.61
N GLY A 229 6.87 -15.34 6.76
CA GLY A 229 6.95 -16.44 7.71
C GLY A 229 6.93 -15.98 9.18
N ILE A 230 7.51 -14.81 9.46
CA ILE A 230 7.44 -14.15 10.76
C ILE A 230 6.47 -12.97 10.64
N GLY A 231 5.28 -13.14 11.23
CA GLY A 231 4.17 -12.18 11.13
C GLY A 231 4.35 -10.91 11.98
N GLY A 232 3.26 -10.16 12.10
CA GLY A 232 3.20 -8.91 12.86
C GLY A 232 3.28 -9.10 14.38
N CYS A 233 3.52 -8.01 15.11
CA CYS A 233 3.34 -7.91 16.56
C CYS A 233 4.30 -8.76 17.41
N LEU A 234 5.45 -9.15 16.85
CA LEU A 234 6.53 -9.78 17.60
C LEU A 234 7.56 -8.71 17.98
N ASP A 235 7.75 -8.56 19.30
CA ASP A 235 8.84 -7.79 19.92
C ASP A 235 10.17 -8.56 19.91
#